data_AF-A0A1B6VG06-F1
#
_entry.id   AF-A0A1B6VG06-F1
#
_cell.length_a   1.000
_cell.length_b   1.000
_cell.length_c   1.000
_cell.angle_alpha   90.00
_cell.angle_beta   90.00
_cell.angle_gamma   90.00
#
_symmetry.space_group_name_H-M   'P 1'
#
loop_
_entity.id
_entity.type
_entity.pdbx_description
1 polymer ?
#
loop_
_entity_poly.entity_id
_entity_poly.type
_entity_poly.pdbx_seq_one_letter_code
_entity_poly.pdbx_strand_id
1 'polypeptide(L)' 'MTEPELPALHPEYLEPVDLARLEPQPRVDHPPRILLLYGSLRPRSFSRLLVLEAERILKVLGAETRVFDPTDLEGSKNP' A
#
# COMPACT_ATOMS: atom_id res chain seq x y z
N MET A 1 -25.39 1.32 -35.48
CA MET A 1 -25.28 0.68 -34.17
C MET A 1 -25.59 1.74 -33.16
N THR A 2 -26.70 1.60 -32.43
CA THR A 2 -27.15 2.58 -31.43
C THR A 2 -26.12 2.62 -30.30
N GLU A 3 -25.67 3.82 -29.92
CA GLU A 3 -24.83 3.99 -28.74
C GLU A 3 -25.52 3.38 -27.51
N PRO A 4 -24.79 2.69 -26.62
CA PRO A 4 -25.39 2.11 -25.43
C PRO A 4 -25.93 3.24 -24.54
N GLU A 5 -27.24 3.25 -24.28
CA GLU A 5 -27.82 4.14 -23.27
C GLU A 5 -27.32 3.72 -21.89
N LEU A 6 -26.67 4.66 -21.19
CA LEU A 6 -26.13 4.47 -19.84
C LEU A 6 -26.92 5.36 -18.84
N PRO A 7 -28.17 4.99 -18.49
CA PRO A 7 -29.09 5.88 -17.76
C PRO A 7 -28.68 6.18 -16.31
N ALA A 8 -27.83 5.35 -15.71
CA ALA A 8 -27.26 5.58 -14.38
C ALA A 8 -25.96 6.39 -14.41
N LEU A 9 -25.44 6.70 -15.60
CA LEU A 9 -24.18 7.41 -15.76
C LEU A 9 -24.43 8.91 -15.73
N HIS A 10 -23.69 9.56 -14.85
CA HIS A 10 -23.59 10.99 -14.74
C HIS A 10 -22.39 11.46 -15.59
N PRO A 11 -22.61 12.09 -16.76
CA PRO A 11 -21.53 12.45 -17.69
C PRO A 11 -20.45 13.35 -17.06
N GLU A 12 -20.83 14.15 -16.05
CA GLU A 12 -19.95 15.04 -15.30
C GLU A 12 -18.82 14.32 -14.54
N TYR A 13 -18.94 13.02 -14.28
CA TYR A 13 -17.90 12.21 -13.64
C TYR A 13 -17.15 11.29 -14.60
N LEU A 14 -17.54 11.27 -15.88
CA LEU A 14 -16.93 10.40 -16.88
C LEU A 14 -15.90 11.18 -17.70
N GLU A 15 -14.70 11.34 -17.14
CA GLU A 15 -13.56 11.82 -17.90
C GLU A 15 -13.00 10.67 -18.77
N PRO A 16 -12.80 10.89 -20.09
CA PRO A 16 -12.05 9.95 -20.93
C PRO A 16 -10.65 9.71 -20.38
N VAL A 17 -10.11 8.51 -20.59
CA VAL A 17 -8.76 8.17 -20.15
C VAL A 17 -7.76 9.08 -20.86
N ASP A 18 -7.11 9.95 -20.09
CA ASP A 18 -5.97 10.74 -20.54
C ASP A 18 -4.67 10.04 -20.17
N LEU A 19 -4.00 9.46 -21.16
CA LEU A 19 -2.75 8.73 -20.97
C LEU A 19 -1.62 9.63 -20.42
N ALA A 20 -1.65 10.93 -20.69
CA ALA A 20 -0.65 11.86 -20.17
C ALA A 20 -0.74 12.04 -18.66
N ARG A 21 -1.89 11.71 -18.05
CA ARG A 21 -2.12 11.78 -16.60
C ARG A 21 -1.79 10.49 -15.84
N LEU A 22 -1.36 9.44 -16.54
CA LEU A 22 -1.00 8.16 -15.91
C LEU A 22 0.38 8.18 -15.25
N GLU A 23 1.30 9.01 -15.76
CA GLU A 23 2.62 9.17 -15.16
C GLU A 23 2.64 10.35 -14.19
N PRO A 24 3.18 10.17 -12.96
CA PRO A 24 3.31 11.26 -12.01
C PRO A 24 4.27 12.32 -12.54
N GLN A 25 3.80 13.56 -12.60
CA GLN A 25 4.58 14.75 -12.96
C GLN A 25 4.53 15.74 -11.78
N PRO A 26 5.67 16.05 -11.12
CA PRO A 26 7.01 15.52 -11.35
C PRO A 26 7.18 14.08 -10.85
N ARG A 27 8.21 13.41 -11.38
CA ARG A 27 8.63 12.11 -10.86
C ARG A 27 9.10 12.27 -9.41
N VAL A 28 8.75 11.31 -8.57
CA VAL A 28 9.10 11.33 -7.16
C VAL A 28 10.56 10.86 -7.00
N ASP A 29 11.43 11.72 -6.46
CA ASP A 29 12.87 11.44 -6.32
C ASP A 29 13.26 10.77 -5.00
N HIS A 30 12.31 10.58 -4.08
CA HIS A 30 12.59 9.88 -2.82
C HIS A 30 12.48 8.35 -2.97
N PRO A 31 13.18 7.57 -2.13
CA PRO A 31 12.99 6.12 -2.02
C PRO A 31 11.50 5.71 -1.91
N PRO A 32 11.06 4.60 -2.54
CA PRO A 32 9.73 4.05 -2.30
C PRO A 32 9.52 3.78 -0.80
N ARG A 33 8.41 4.28 -0.24
CA ARG A 33 8.08 4.13 1.19
C ARG A 33 7.13 2.95 1.38
N ILE A 34 7.59 1.91 2.08
CA ILE A 34 6.83 0.66 2.26
C ILE A 34 6.67 0.37 3.75
N LEU A 35 5.42 0.31 4.20
CA LEU A 35 5.05 -0.16 5.54
C LEU A 35 4.83 -1.67 5.49
N LEU A 36 5.52 -2.43 6.33
CA LEU A 36 5.36 -3.87 6.44
C LEU A 36 4.57 -4.22 7.70
N LEU A 37 3.56 -5.07 7.53
CA LEU A 37 2.67 -5.56 8.58
C LEU A 37 2.76 -7.08 8.68
N TYR A 38 2.62 -7.63 9.89
CA TYR A 38 2.57 -9.08 10.13
C TYR A 38 1.37 -9.45 11.00
N GLY A 39 0.73 -10.59 10.69
CA GLY A 39 -0.55 -11.01 11.30
C GLY A 39 -0.45 -11.98 12.48
N SER A 40 0.63 -11.95 13.27
CA SER A 40 0.78 -12.84 14.42
C SER A 40 1.67 -12.26 15.51
N LEU A 41 1.12 -12.15 16.71
CA LEU A 41 1.80 -11.71 17.94
C LEU A 41 2.45 -12.86 18.73
N ARG A 42 2.41 -14.09 18.20
CA ARG A 42 3.03 -15.22 18.89
C ARG A 42 4.53 -14.97 19.08
N PRO A 43 5.13 -15.43 20.19
CA PRO A 43 6.57 -15.28 20.43
C PRO A 43 7.43 -15.77 19.24
N ARG A 44 7.05 -16.89 18.62
CA ARG A 44 7.62 -17.39 17.36
C ARG A 44 6.62 -17.23 16.22
N SER A 45 6.72 -16.10 15.53
CA SER A 45 5.85 -15.72 14.41
C SER A 45 6.61 -15.84 13.09
N PHE A 46 6.27 -16.82 12.24
CA PHE A 46 6.90 -16.99 10.93
C PHE A 46 6.58 -15.83 9.98
N SER A 47 5.39 -15.21 10.11
CA SER A 47 5.06 -14.00 9.35
C SER A 47 5.91 -12.81 9.77
N ARG A 48 6.21 -12.66 11.08
CA ARG A 48 7.18 -11.65 11.55
C ARG A 48 8.57 -11.90 10.98
N LEU A 49 9.05 -13.15 11.02
CA LEU A 49 10.34 -13.51 10.43
C LEU A 49 10.40 -13.21 8.92
N LEU A 50 9.37 -13.60 8.17
CA LEU A 50 9.27 -13.33 6.74
C LEU A 50 9.29 -11.82 6.44
N VAL A 51 8.56 -11.02 7.23
CA VAL A 51 8.54 -9.56 7.09
C VAL A 51 9.92 -8.95 7.33
N LEU A 52 10.68 -9.43 8.33
CA LEU A 52 12.05 -8.97 8.57
C LEU A 52 12.99 -9.32 7.40
N GLU A 53 12.83 -10.50 6.81
CA GLU A 53 13.60 -10.87 5.61
C GLU A 53 13.24 -9.99 4.41
N ALA A 54 11.95 -9.73 4.20
CA ALA A 54 11.45 -8.86 3.14
C ALA A 54 11.93 -7.41 3.30
N GLU A 55 11.95 -6.89 4.54
CA GLU A 55 12.49 -5.57 4.85
C GLU A 55 13.95 -5.44 4.38
N ARG A 56 14.78 -6.46 4.64
CA ARG A 56 16.19 -6.48 4.20
C ARG A 56 16.31 -6.43 2.68
N ILE A 57 15.51 -7.23 1.97
CA ILE A 57 15.51 -7.22 0.49
C ILE A 57 15.09 -5.84 -0.03
N LEU A 58 14.02 -5.26 0.51
CA LEU A 58 13.53 -3.96 0.10
C LEU A 58 14.54 -2.83 0.33
N LYS A 59 15.27 -2.85 1.45
CA LYS A 59 16.36 -1.90 1.71
C LYS A 59 17.48 -2.02 0.66
N VAL A 60 17.86 -3.24 0.26
CA VAL A 60 18.83 -3.47 -0.83
C VAL A 60 18.32 -2.93 -2.17
N LEU A 61 17.02 -3.02 -2.42
CA LEU A 61 16.37 -2.46 -3.60
C LEU A 61 16.16 -0.93 -3.54
N GLY A 62 16.61 -0.27 -2.46
CA GLY A 62 16.57 1.18 -2.33
C GLY A 62 15.26 1.74 -1.77
N ALA A 63 14.45 0.93 -1.08
CA ALA A 63 13.23 1.39 -0.42
C ALA A 63 13.48 1.93 1.00
N GLU A 64 12.71 2.94 1.40
CA GLU A 64 12.51 3.32 2.81
C GLU A 64 11.44 2.40 3.39
N THR A 65 11.80 1.63 4.42
CA THR A 65 10.90 0.64 5.02
C THR A 65 10.68 0.89 6.50
N ARG A 66 9.49 0.53 6.98
CA ARG A 66 9.16 0.47 8.41
C ARG A 66 8.36 -0.79 8.67
N VAL A 67 8.73 -1.54 9.72
CA VAL A 67 7.94 -2.67 10.21
C VAL A 67 7.10 -2.19 11.38
N PHE A 68 5.79 -2.38 11.31
CA PHE A 68 4.88 -2.06 12.41
C PHE A 68 4.85 -3.22 13.41
N ASP A 69 4.99 -2.92 14.70
CA ASP A 69 4.72 -3.87 15.78
C ASP A 69 3.25 -3.72 16.22
N PRO A 70 2.38 -4.71 15.96
CA PRO A 70 0.96 -4.63 16.33
C PRO A 70 0.70 -4.97 17.80
N THR A 71 1.71 -5.25 18.62
CA THR A 71 1.52 -5.66 20.02
C THR A 71 0.78 -4.58 20.83
N ASP A 72 1.00 -3.30 20.53
CA ASP A 72 0.34 -2.18 21.21
C ASP A 72 -1.06 -1.86 20.64
N LEU A 73 -1.46 -2.48 19.53
CA LEU A 73 -2.77 -2.26 18.90
C LEU A 73 -3.91 -3.00 19.61
N GLU A 74 -3.60 -4.09 20.32
CA GLU A 74 -4.60 -4.90 21.04
C GLU A 74 -5.16 -4.23 22.31
N GLY A 75 -4.86 -2.94 22.49
CA GLY A 75 -5.34 -2.14 23.60
C GLY A 75 -4.48 -2.36 24.83
N SER A 76 -4.12 -1.24 25.44
CA SER A 76 -3.88 -1.17 26.87
C SER A 76 -4.93 -2.01 27.61
N LYS A 77 -4.60 -3.26 27.95
CA LYS A 77 -5.16 -3.90 29.14
C LYS A 77 -4.48 -3.23 30.33
N ASN A 78 -4.84 -1.98 30.58
CA ASN A 78 -4.53 -1.33 31.85
C ASN A 78 -5.28 -2.12 32.93
N PRO A 79 -4.62 -2.76 33.90
CA PRO A 79 -5.31 -3.17 35.12
C PRO A 79 -5.80 -1.95 35.91
#